data_AF-F7JJQ9-F1
#
_entry.id   AF-F7JJQ9-F1
#
_cell.length_a   1.000
_cell.length_b   1.000
_cell.length_c   1.000
_cell.angle_alpha   90.00
_cell.angle_beta   90.00
_cell.angle_gamma   90.00
#
_symmetry.space_group_name_H-M   'P 1'
#
loop_
_entity.id
_entity.type
_entity.pdbx_description
1 polymer ?
#
loop_
_entity_poly.entity_id
_entity_poly.type
_entity_poly.pdbx_seq_one_letter_code
_entity_poly.pdbx_strand_id
1 'polypeptide(L)'
;MLNTEYVQELMNEKGWTLGMLSMKSGISKAQLSRLMSEKRGAGQKTMAGLIRAFPDADIGKLFLLHMLPIGNMCDIKEYKKK
;
A
#
# COMPACT_ATOMS: atom_id res chain seq x y z
N MET A 1 2.13 5.63 -5.02
CA MET A 1 2.01 5.96 -3.58
C MET A 1 0.77 5.26 -3.02
N LEU A 2 0.66 4.95 -1.73
CA LEU A 2 -0.55 4.34 -1.15
C LEU A 2 -1.56 5.45 -0.79
N ASN A 3 -2.84 5.24 -1.10
CA ASN A 3 -3.89 6.15 -0.66
C ASN A 3 -4.35 5.76 0.76
N THR A 4 -3.81 6.43 1.77
CA THR A 4 -4.11 6.11 3.17
C THR A 4 -5.54 6.48 3.57
N GLU A 5 -6.10 7.54 2.97
CA GLU A 5 -7.49 7.97 3.18
C GLU A 5 -8.47 6.92 2.66
N TYR A 6 -8.27 6.44 1.42
CA TYR A 6 -9.12 5.41 0.83
C TYR A 6 -9.02 4.05 1.56
N VAL A 7 -7.84 3.69 2.07
CA VAL A 7 -7.69 2.49 2.92
C VAL A 7 -8.46 2.66 4.24
N GLN A 8 -8.48 3.85 4.83
CA GLN A 8 -9.27 4.16 6.03
C GLN A 8 -10.78 4.09 5.74
N GLU A 9 -11.24 4.60 4.60
CA GLU A 9 -12.64 4.49 4.17
C GLU A 9 -13.06 3.03 4.00
N LEU A 10 -12.28 2.23 3.27
CA LEU A 10 -12.55 0.79 3.11
C LEU A 10 -12.57 0.05 4.45
N MET A 11 -11.68 0.42 5.36
CA MET A 11 -11.69 -0.14 6.72
C MET A 11 -12.97 0.25 7.46
N ASN A 12 -13.40 1.51 7.39
CA ASN A 12 -14.62 1.97 8.05
C ASN A 12 -15.88 1.32 7.45
N GLU A 13 -15.98 1.23 6.12
CA GLU A 13 -17.09 0.58 5.41
C GLU A 13 -17.23 -0.89 5.81
N LYS A 14 -16.10 -1.61 5.92
CA LYS A 14 -16.10 -3.03 6.32
C LYS A 14 -16.09 -3.22 7.85
N GLY A 15 -16.03 -2.15 8.64
CA GLY A 15 -15.91 -2.19 10.10
C GLY A 15 -14.60 -2.82 10.60
N TRP A 16 -13.53 -2.74 9.81
CA TRP A 16 -12.25 -3.37 10.11
C TRP A 16 -11.34 -2.50 10.97
N THR A 17 -10.74 -3.12 11.98
CA THR A 17 -9.66 -2.51 12.76
C THR A 17 -8.31 -2.83 12.11
N LEU A 18 -7.26 -2.06 12.47
CA LEU A 18 -5.89 -2.31 12.02
C LEU A 18 -5.41 -3.74 12.29
N GLY A 19 -5.91 -4.37 13.36
CA GLY A 19 -5.63 -5.77 13.67
C GLY A 19 -6.30 -6.75 12.71
N MET A 20 -7.56 -6.50 12.35
CA MET A 20 -8.23 -7.31 11.34
C MET A 20 -7.59 -7.15 9.97
N LEU A 21 -7.21 -5.92 9.61
CA LEU A 21 -6.47 -5.67 8.38
C LEU A 21 -5.13 -6.41 8.38
N SER A 22 -4.42 -6.42 9.51
CA SER A 22 -3.17 -7.18 9.68
C SER A 22 -3.36 -8.68 9.44
N MET A 23 -4.42 -9.27 10.01
CA MET A 23 -4.73 -10.69 9.81
C MET A 23 -5.12 -11.02 8.37
N LYS A 24 -5.90 -10.15 7.71
CA LYS A 24 -6.35 -10.39 6.33
C LYS A 24 -5.25 -10.14 5.29
N SER A 25 -4.44 -9.11 5.49
CA SER A 25 -3.34 -8.75 4.58
C SER A 25 -2.06 -9.56 4.82
N GLY A 26 -1.91 -10.18 5.99
CA GLY A 26 -0.68 -10.83 6.42
C GLY A 26 0.45 -9.84 6.75
N ILE A 27 0.15 -8.54 6.82
CA ILE A 27 1.10 -7.47 7.12
C ILE A 27 1.02 -7.17 8.61
N SER A 28 2.15 -7.01 9.29
CA SER A 28 2.11 -6.69 10.73
C SER A 28 1.48 -5.32 11.00
N LYS A 29 0.82 -5.16 12.16
CA LYS A 29 0.26 -3.87 12.60
C LYS A 29 1.27 -2.72 12.55
N ALA A 30 2.54 -2.99 12.90
CA ALA A 30 3.61 -2.01 12.85
C ALA A 30 3.94 -1.57 11.43
N GLN A 31 3.95 -2.51 10.47
CA GLN A 31 4.13 -2.20 9.05
C GLN A 31 2.94 -1.41 8.51
N LEU A 32 1.70 -1.80 8.84
CA LEU A 32 0.50 -1.02 8.46
C LEU A 32 0.54 0.39 9.04
N SER A 33 0.88 0.56 10.31
CA SER A 33 1.02 1.88 10.93
C SER A 33 2.10 2.73 10.25
N ARG A 34 3.24 2.14 9.90
CA ARG A 34 4.28 2.79 9.10
C ARG A 34 3.78 3.17 7.72
N LEU A 35 3.03 2.32 7.04
CA LEU A 35 2.46 2.61 5.72
C LEU A 35 1.41 3.72 5.75
N MET A 36 0.62 3.78 6.81
CA MET A 36 -0.38 4.83 7.02
C MET A 36 0.29 6.18 7.39
N SER A 37 1.48 6.14 8.00
CA SER A 37 2.21 7.33 8.45
C SER A 37 3.27 7.81 7.44
N GLU A 38 3.92 6.90 6.72
CA GLU A 38 4.89 7.21 5.69
C GLU A 38 4.17 7.51 4.39
N LYS A 39 4.26 8.76 3.92
CA LYS A 39 3.90 9.17 2.55
C LYS A 39 4.78 8.51 1.45
N ARG A 40 5.52 7.43 1.77
CA ARG A 40 6.38 6.69 0.84
C ARG A 40 5.66 5.46 0.29
N GLY A 41 6.04 5.06 -0.92
CA GLY A 41 5.36 3.99 -1.66
C GLY A 41 5.31 2.67 -0.89
N ALA A 42 4.11 2.09 -0.79
CA ALA A 42 3.94 0.72 -0.33
C ALA A 42 4.78 -0.23 -1.20
N GLY A 43 5.69 -0.98 -0.60
CA GLY A 43 6.50 -1.97 -1.32
C GLY A 43 5.64 -3.09 -1.91
N GLN A 44 6.17 -3.82 -2.90
CA GLN A 44 5.38 -4.83 -3.63
C GLN A 44 4.69 -5.88 -2.73
N LYS A 45 5.34 -6.30 -1.64
CA LYS A 45 4.75 -7.25 -0.66
C LYS A 45 3.52 -6.66 0.05
N THR A 46 3.60 -5.38 0.40
CA THR A 46 2.49 -4.65 0.99
C THR A 46 1.34 -4.52 0.01
N MET A 47 1.65 -4.16 -1.25
CA MET A 47 0.63 -4.03 -2.28
C MET A 47 -0.11 -5.35 -2.49
N ALA A 48 0.62 -6.46 -2.62
CA ALA A 48 0.04 -7.79 -2.75
C ALA A 48 -0.82 -8.19 -1.53
N GLY A 49 -0.37 -7.89 -0.31
CA GLY A 49 -1.13 -8.15 0.91
C GLY A 49 -2.43 -7.33 0.99
N LEU A 50 -2.39 -6.06 0.59
CA LEU A 50 -3.56 -5.19 0.55
C LEU A 50 -4.56 -5.62 -0.53
N ILE A 51 -4.10 -5.96 -1.74
CA ILE A 51 -4.96 -6.49 -2.81
C ILE A 51 -5.63 -7.80 -2.35
N ARG A 52 -4.90 -8.65 -1.62
CA ARG A 52 -5.47 -9.88 -1.04
C ARG A 52 -6.49 -9.60 0.06
N ALA A 53 -6.28 -8.58 0.87
CA ALA A 53 -7.23 -8.17 1.92
C ALA A 53 -8.48 -7.50 1.33
N PHE A 54 -8.33 -6.78 0.23
CA PHE A 54 -9.37 -6.04 -0.46
C PHE A 54 -9.47 -6.46 -1.93
N PRO A 55 -9.91 -7.69 -2.22
CA PRO A 55 -10.04 -8.16 -3.61
C PRO A 55 -11.11 -7.38 -4.38
N ASP A 56 -12.11 -6.82 -3.68
CA ASP A 56 -13.20 -6.05 -4.27
C ASP A 56 -12.85 -4.57 -4.48
N ALA A 57 -11.71 -4.10 -3.96
CA ALA A 57 -11.35 -2.68 -4.00
C ALA A 57 -10.65 -2.33 -5.31
N ASP A 58 -10.89 -1.10 -5.76
CA ASP A 58 -10.24 -0.56 -6.96
C ASP A 58 -8.75 -0.28 -6.68
N ILE A 59 -7.87 -1.07 -7.32
CA ILE A 59 -6.41 -0.96 -7.20
C ILE A 59 -5.93 0.45 -7.57
N GLY A 60 -6.58 1.10 -8.54
CA GLY A 60 -6.25 2.46 -8.99
C GLY A 60 -6.60 3.54 -7.97
N LYS A 61 -7.50 3.25 -7.02
CA LYS A 61 -7.80 4.12 -5.87
C LYS A 61 -6.97 3.75 -4.65
N LEU A 62 -6.71 2.45 -4.46
CA LEU A 62 -5.90 1.91 -3.38
C LEU A 62 -4.46 2.40 -3.46
N PHE A 63 -3.90 2.37 -4.65
CA PHE A 63 -2.62 2.95 -4.95
C PHE A 63 -2.88 4.16 -5.81
N LEU A 64 -2.44 5.33 -5.34
CA LEU A 64 -2.27 6.50 -6.19
C LEU A 64 -1.19 6.14 -7.22
N LEU A 65 -1.61 5.43 -8.27
CA LEU A 65 -0.99 5.46 -9.58
C LEU A 65 -1.31 6.84 -10.12
N HIS A 66 -0.54 7.82 -9.65
CA HIS A 66 -0.30 8.96 -10.51
C HIS A 66 0.23 8.35 -11.80
N MET A 67 -0.50 8.48 -12.91
CA MET A 67 0.02 8.17 -14.23
C MET A 67 1.39 8.82 -14.28
N LEU A 68 2.45 8.00 -14.23
CA LEU A 68 3.78 8.52 -14.48
C LEU A 68 3.70 9.08 -15.90
N PRO A 69 3.98 10.37 -16.15
CA PRO A 69 4.35 10.76 -17.50
C PRO A 69 5.47 9.81 -17.90
N ILE A 70 5.35 9.21 -19.08
CA ILE A 70 6.35 8.32 -19.65
C ILE A 70 7.67 9.10 -19.62
N GLY A 71 8.56 8.81 -18.67
CA GLY A 71 9.77 9.60 -18.42
C GLY A 71 10.00 9.93 -16.96
N ASN A 72 10.58 9.00 -16.20
CA ASN A 72 12.03 9.03 -16.01
C ASN A 72 12.52 7.83 -15.20
N MET A 73 13.52 7.21 -15.80
CA MET A 73 14.42 6.21 -15.27
C MET A 73 15.26 6.83 -14.14
N CYS A 74 14.74 6.94 -12.92
CA CYS A 74 15.52 7.34 -11.74
C CYS A 74 14.90 6.74 -10.48
N ASP A 75 15.26 5.49 -10.17
CA ASP A 75 15.61 5.02 -8.81
C ASP A 75 16.03 3.53 -8.86
N ILE A 76 17.01 3.23 -9.72
CA ILE A 76 17.89 2.06 -9.58
C ILE A 76 19.29 2.58 -9.25
N LYS A 77 19.41 3.25 -8.11
CA LYS A 77 20.66 3.35 -7.35
C LYS A 77 20.24 2.82 -5.98
N GLU A 78 20.55 1.60 -5.59
CA GLU A 78 21.90 1.07 -5.44
C GLU A 78 21.75 -0.39 -5.00
N TYR A 79 22.12 -1.38 -5.83
CA TYR A 79 22.53 -2.72 -5.36
C TYR A 79 23.20 -3.50 -6.50
N LYS A 80 24.34 -3.01 -6.97
CA LYS A 80 25.48 -3.89 -7.31
C LYS A 80 26.78 -3.21 -6.90
N LYS A 81 27.14 -3.55 -5.66
CA LYS A 81 28.46 -3.71 -5.08
C LYS A 81 29.59 -3.73 -6.14
N LYS A 82 30.51 -2.78 -6.00
CA LYS A 82 31.87 -2.86 -6.52
C LYS A 82 32.67 -3.89 -5.72
#